data_AF-A0A498QLZ9-F1
#
_entry.id   AF-A0A498QLZ9-F1
#
_cell.length_a   1.000
_cell.length_b   1.000
_cell.length_c   1.000
_cell.angle_alpha   90.00
_cell.angle_beta   90.00
_cell.angle_gamma   90.00
#
_symmetry.space_group_name_H-M   'P 1'
#
loop_
_entity.id
_entity.type
_entity.pdbx_description
1 polymer ?
#
loop_
_entity_poly.entity_id
_entity_poly.type
_entity_poly.pdbx_seq_one_letter_code
_entity_poly.pdbx_strand_id
1 'polypeptide(L)'
;MVIFDSDCGAEFINHEVAGWLQDRDITQTRSRPYQKNDQAHVESKNNHVVRKHAFYWRYDTPAELELLNRLWPLVSLRLNFFTPTKKPVGYTTTAAGRRKRIYDKPATPWQRLQASGVLDKQQLSNVAARIEGINPADLTRQINTIQMQLLDLAKAKTETLAAARHIDLEALDPSINRLAETK
;
A
#
# COMPACT_ATOMS: atom_id res chain seq x y z
N MET A 1 -3.97 22.01 -10.22
CA MET A 1 -3.20 22.07 -8.97
C MET A 1 -2.96 20.65 -8.50
N VAL A 2 -1.70 20.22 -8.45
CA VAL A 2 -1.31 18.90 -7.96
C VAL A 2 -0.89 19.06 -6.50
N ILE A 3 -1.41 18.20 -5.63
CA ILE A 3 -1.16 18.24 -4.19
C ILE A 3 -0.50 16.92 -3.77
N PHE A 4 0.51 17.03 -2.92
CA PHE A 4 1.15 15.91 -2.23
C PHE A 4 0.76 15.96 -0.74
N ASP A 5 -0.18 15.10 -0.35
CA ASP A 5 -0.65 14.97 1.04
C ASP A 5 0.11 13.85 1.77
N SER A 6 0.97 14.20 2.73
CA SER A 6 1.70 13.24 3.56
C SER A 6 1.22 13.20 5.01
N ASP A 7 1.72 12.25 5.79
CA ASP A 7 1.66 12.37 7.24
C ASP A 7 2.76 13.33 7.77
N CYS A 8 2.94 13.34 9.09
CA CYS A 8 3.95 14.18 9.74
C CYS A 8 5.32 13.50 9.88
N GLY A 9 5.61 12.45 9.11
CA GLY A 9 6.89 11.75 9.10
C GLY A 9 8.04 12.63 8.61
N ALA A 10 9.20 12.49 9.23
CA ALA A 10 10.41 13.23 8.85
C ALA A 10 10.94 12.82 7.46
N GLU A 11 10.58 11.62 7.00
CA GLU A 11 10.85 11.13 5.65
C GLU A 11 10.14 11.94 4.55
N PHE A 12 9.04 12.63 4.88
CA PHE A 12 8.31 13.49 3.94
C PHE A 12 8.50 14.98 4.23
N ILE A 13 8.72 15.34 5.50
CA ILE A 13 8.96 16.72 5.93
C ILE A 13 10.47 16.95 6.08
N ASN A 14 11.13 17.14 4.94
CA ASN A 14 12.55 17.51 4.86
C ASN A 14 12.82 18.44 3.66
N HIS A 15 14.00 19.05 3.65
CA HIS A 15 14.38 20.03 2.64
C HIS A 15 14.49 19.45 1.23
N GLU A 16 14.92 18.20 1.08
CA GLU A 16 15.10 17.56 -0.22
C GLU A 16 13.75 17.32 -0.91
N VAL A 17 12.79 16.73 -0.19
CA VAL A 17 11.44 16.50 -0.69
C VAL A 17 10.73 17.82 -0.97
N ALA A 18 10.84 18.80 -0.07
CA ALA A 18 10.24 20.11 -0.26
C ALA A 18 10.78 20.82 -1.53
N GLY A 19 12.10 20.81 -1.74
CA GLY A 19 12.71 21.37 -2.94
C GLY A 19 12.24 20.65 -4.21
N TRP A 20 12.24 19.32 -4.20
CA TRP A 20 11.79 18.52 -5.35
C TRP A 20 10.33 18.78 -5.74
N LEU A 21 9.45 18.99 -4.76
CA LEU A 21 8.03 19.32 -4.97
C LEU A 21 7.85 20.75 -5.49
N GLN A 22 8.59 21.72 -4.93
CA GLN A 22 8.56 23.11 -5.37
C GLN A 22 9.04 23.28 -6.81
N ASP A 23 10.12 22.60 -7.18
CA ASP A 23 10.65 22.58 -8.57
C ASP A 23 9.63 22.08 -9.60
N ARG A 24 8.58 21.37 -9.14
CA ARG A 24 7.53 20.77 -9.97
C ARG A 24 6.17 21.46 -9.82
N ASP A 25 6.11 22.57 -9.10
CA ASP A 25 4.86 23.27 -8.77
C ASP A 25 3.82 22.34 -8.11
N ILE A 26 4.29 21.44 -7.23
CA ILE A 26 3.45 20.54 -6.44
C ILE A 26 3.28 21.11 -5.05
N THR A 27 2.04 21.37 -4.64
CA THR A 27 1.73 21.88 -3.30
C THR A 27 1.90 20.76 -2.27
N GLN A 28 2.68 20.99 -1.21
CA GLN A 28 2.82 20.05 -0.10
C GLN A 28 1.82 20.36 1.02
N THR A 29 1.11 19.34 1.47
CA THR A 29 0.17 19.39 2.60
C THR A 29 0.46 18.22 3.56
N ARG A 30 0.03 18.36 4.82
CA ARG A 30 0.21 17.31 5.83
C ARG A 30 -1.06 17.06 6.62
N SER A 31 -1.24 15.82 7.08
CA SER A 31 -2.34 15.46 7.99
C SER A 31 -2.22 16.16 9.35
N ARG A 32 -3.33 16.16 10.11
CA ARG A 32 -3.31 16.72 11.47
C ARG A 32 -2.53 15.79 12.41
N PRO A 33 -1.77 16.35 13.37
CA PRO A 33 -1.10 15.55 14.39
C PRO A 33 -2.07 14.62 15.11
N TYR A 34 -1.67 13.36 15.28
CA TYR A 34 -2.41 12.29 15.98
C TYR A 34 -3.76 11.88 15.37
N GLN A 35 -4.06 12.30 14.13
CA GLN A 35 -5.34 12.00 13.49
C GLN A 35 -5.26 10.85 12.48
N LYS A 36 -5.35 9.60 12.98
CA LYS A 36 -5.21 8.37 12.17
C LYS A 36 -6.19 8.26 10.99
N ASN A 37 -7.36 8.88 11.11
CA ASN A 37 -8.40 8.81 10.07
C ASN A 37 -8.07 9.67 8.84
N ASP A 38 -7.17 10.65 8.94
CA ASP A 38 -6.80 11.52 7.82
C ASP A 38 -6.04 10.74 6.72
N GLN A 39 -5.36 9.65 7.09
CA GLN A 39 -4.55 8.81 6.20
C GLN A 39 -5.13 7.39 6.00
N ALA A 40 -6.42 7.19 6.30
CA ALA A 40 -7.04 5.85 6.31
C ALA A 40 -6.94 5.11 4.96
N HIS A 41 -6.99 5.83 3.84
CA HIS A 41 -6.85 5.24 2.51
C HIS A 41 -5.41 4.81 2.20
N VAL A 42 -4.42 5.60 2.61
CA VAL A 42 -3.00 5.27 2.49
C VAL A 42 -2.67 4.07 3.37
N GLU A 43 -3.11 4.06 4.62
CA GLU A 43 -2.90 2.92 5.53
C GLU A 43 -3.58 1.64 5.03
N SER A 44 -4.76 1.76 4.43
CA SER A 44 -5.41 0.63 3.77
C SER A 44 -4.51 0.07 2.66
N LYS A 45 -3.94 0.93 1.81
CA LYS A 45 -3.00 0.57 0.71
C LYS A 45 -1.71 -0.03 1.23
N ASN A 46 -1.14 0.54 2.28
CA ASN A 46 0.03 0.01 2.96
C ASN A 46 -0.21 -1.42 3.42
N ASN A 47 -1.39 -1.69 4.00
CA ASN A 47 -1.73 -3.03 4.43
C ASN A 47 -1.98 -4.01 3.26
N HIS A 48 -2.83 -3.63 2.29
CA HIS A 48 -3.27 -4.58 1.26
C HIS A 48 -2.30 -4.74 0.08
N VAL A 49 -1.41 -3.77 -0.14
CA VAL A 49 -0.40 -3.80 -1.21
C VAL A 49 0.99 -3.95 -0.61
N VAL A 50 1.45 -2.96 0.15
CA VAL A 50 2.86 -2.87 0.52
C VAL A 50 3.26 -4.03 1.41
N ARG A 51 2.60 -4.21 2.55
CA ARG A 51 2.91 -5.29 3.52
C ARG A 51 2.61 -6.68 2.95
N LYS A 52 1.64 -6.80 2.04
CA LYS A 52 1.34 -8.05 1.36
C LYS A 52 2.44 -8.48 0.38
N HIS A 53 3.15 -7.53 -0.22
CA HIS A 53 4.15 -7.80 -1.25
C HIS A 53 5.60 -7.67 -0.80
N ALA A 54 5.90 -6.67 0.03
CA ALA A 54 7.23 -6.42 0.55
C ALA A 54 7.42 -6.88 2.01
N PHE A 55 6.41 -7.52 2.62
CA PHE A 55 6.48 -8.03 4.01
C PHE A 55 6.77 -6.93 5.05
N TYR A 56 7.29 -7.34 6.22
CA TYR A 56 7.67 -6.47 7.34
C TYR A 56 9.20 -6.50 7.58
N TRP A 57 9.98 -6.74 6.53
CA TRP A 57 11.43 -6.85 6.64
C TRP A 57 12.10 -5.48 6.57
N ARG A 58 13.26 -5.35 7.23
CA ARG A 58 14.13 -4.19 7.13
C ARG A 58 14.83 -4.23 5.78
N TYR A 59 14.65 -3.19 4.96
CA TYR A 59 15.39 -3.01 3.71
C TYR A 59 16.32 -1.80 3.83
N ASP A 60 17.62 -2.04 3.71
CA ASP A 60 18.67 -1.02 3.87
C ASP A 60 19.93 -1.29 3.04
N THR A 61 19.86 -2.22 2.07
CA THR A 61 20.94 -2.47 1.12
C THR A 61 20.55 -2.09 -0.32
N PRO A 62 21.52 -1.72 -1.19
CA PRO A 62 21.24 -1.43 -2.60
C PRO A 62 20.61 -2.59 -3.36
N ALA A 63 21.00 -3.84 -3.04
CA ALA A 63 20.44 -5.03 -3.68
C ALA A 63 18.95 -5.22 -3.37
N GLU A 64 18.53 -4.95 -2.12
CA GLU A 64 17.12 -4.98 -1.73
C GLU A 64 16.33 -3.88 -2.44
N LEU A 65 16.89 -2.68 -2.54
CA LEU A 65 16.27 -1.57 -3.28
C LEU A 65 16.06 -1.91 -4.76
N GLU A 66 17.04 -2.54 -5.41
CA GLU A 66 16.92 -3.00 -6.80
C GLU A 66 15.75 -4.00 -6.96
N LEU A 67 15.65 -4.98 -6.06
CA LEU A 67 14.56 -5.95 -6.06
C LEU A 67 13.19 -5.29 -5.84
N LEU A 68 13.08 -4.33 -4.92
CA LEU A 68 11.85 -3.57 -4.72
C LEU A 68 11.46 -2.76 -5.97
N ASN A 69 12.44 -2.13 -6.63
CA ASN A 69 12.22 -1.39 -7.87
C ASN A 69 11.74 -2.29 -9.02
N ARG A 70 12.13 -3.57 -9.03
CA ARG A 70 11.62 -4.57 -9.98
C ARG A 70 10.24 -5.10 -9.57
N LEU A 71 9.97 -5.23 -8.27
CA LEU A 71 8.71 -5.73 -7.73
C LEU A 71 7.53 -4.78 -8.02
N TRP A 72 7.70 -3.48 -7.76
CA TRP A 72 6.59 -2.53 -7.77
C TRP A 72 5.90 -2.37 -9.12
N PRO A 73 6.60 -2.31 -10.27
CA PRO A 73 5.96 -2.29 -11.58
C PRO A 73 5.08 -3.52 -11.82
N LEU A 74 5.54 -4.72 -11.41
CA LEU A 74 4.80 -5.97 -11.57
C LEU A 74 3.55 -6.00 -10.68
N VAL A 75 3.68 -5.60 -9.42
CA VAL A 75 2.55 -5.50 -8.48
C VAL A 75 1.52 -4.48 -8.97
N SER A 76 1.98 -3.30 -9.42
CA SER A 76 1.12 -2.26 -9.98
C SER A 76 0.35 -2.76 -11.20
N LEU A 77 1.02 -3.43 -12.12
CA LEU A 77 0.41 -4.04 -13.29
C LEU A 77 -0.67 -5.07 -12.89
N ARG A 78 -0.33 -5.98 -11.97
CA ARG A 78 -1.29 -7.01 -11.51
C ARG A 78 -2.53 -6.40 -10.88
N LEU A 79 -2.35 -5.41 -10.00
CA LEU A 79 -3.46 -4.80 -9.26
C LEU A 79 -4.35 -3.91 -10.12
N ASN A 80 -3.77 -3.21 -11.09
CA ASN A 80 -4.53 -2.28 -11.93
C ASN A 80 -5.27 -2.97 -13.09
N PHE A 81 -4.67 -4.01 -13.67
CA PHE A 81 -5.19 -4.61 -14.91
C PHE A 81 -5.83 -5.98 -14.72
N PHE A 82 -5.35 -6.77 -13.76
CA PHE A 82 -5.72 -8.19 -13.65
C PHE A 82 -6.39 -8.58 -12.33
N THR A 83 -6.54 -7.65 -11.38
CA THR A 83 -7.16 -7.92 -10.07
C THR A 83 -8.53 -7.23 -9.98
N PRO A 84 -9.64 -7.99 -10.04
CA PRO A 84 -10.96 -7.41 -9.85
C PRO A 84 -11.13 -6.86 -8.44
N THR A 85 -11.75 -5.68 -8.34
CA THR A 85 -12.12 -5.06 -7.06
C THR A 85 -13.63 -4.84 -7.00
N LYS A 86 -14.18 -4.84 -5.79
CA LYS A 86 -15.57 -4.45 -5.54
C LYS A 86 -15.60 -3.06 -4.93
N LYS A 87 -16.60 -2.25 -5.30
CA LYS A 87 -16.85 -0.92 -4.75
C LYS A 87 -18.22 -0.90 -4.08
N PRO A 88 -18.35 -0.21 -2.93
CA PRO A 88 -19.65 -0.04 -2.30
C PRO A 88 -20.53 0.85 -3.18
N VAL A 89 -21.72 0.39 -3.52
CA VAL A 89 -22.70 1.12 -4.36
C VAL A 89 -23.96 1.53 -3.59
N GLY A 90 -24.08 1.09 -2.34
CA GLY A 90 -25.22 1.43 -1.52
C GLY A 90 -25.18 0.76 -0.16
N TYR A 91 -26.28 0.89 0.55
CA TYR A 91 -26.48 0.32 1.87
C TYR A 91 -27.86 -0.32 1.97
N THR A 92 -27.93 -1.38 2.75
CA THR A 92 -29.16 -2.05 3.15
C THR A 92 -29.14 -2.25 4.67
N THR A 93 -30.21 -2.81 5.21
CA THR A 93 -30.37 -3.09 6.64
C THR A 93 -30.55 -4.58 6.83
N THR A 94 -29.83 -5.18 7.79
CA THR A 94 -30.03 -6.58 8.14
C THR A 94 -31.34 -6.77 8.90
N ALA A 95 -31.81 -8.02 9.03
CA ALA A 95 -33.01 -8.32 9.83
C ALA A 95 -32.92 -7.81 11.29
N ALA A 96 -31.70 -7.70 11.83
CA ALA A 96 -31.42 -7.14 13.16
C ALA A 96 -31.24 -5.61 13.19
N GLY A 97 -31.62 -4.90 12.12
CA GLY A 97 -31.55 -3.43 12.07
C GLY A 97 -30.15 -2.85 11.80
N ARG A 98 -29.13 -3.67 11.54
CA ARG A 98 -27.74 -3.18 11.33
C ARG A 98 -27.51 -2.77 9.89
N ARG A 99 -26.83 -1.65 9.67
CA ARG A 99 -26.44 -1.17 8.33
C ARG A 99 -25.42 -2.11 7.68
N LYS A 100 -25.69 -2.55 6.45
CA LYS A 100 -24.84 -3.45 5.65
C LYS A 100 -24.52 -2.78 4.30
N ARG A 101 -23.26 -2.84 3.86
CA ARG A 101 -22.85 -2.33 2.54
C ARG A 101 -23.28 -3.27 1.43
N ILE A 102 -23.79 -2.72 0.34
CA ILE A 102 -24.03 -3.40 -0.93
C ILE A 102 -22.84 -3.09 -1.86
N TYR A 103 -22.34 -4.11 -2.52
CA TYR A 103 -21.19 -4.01 -3.43
C TYR A 103 -21.62 -4.32 -4.86
N ASP A 104 -20.92 -3.73 -5.81
CA ASP A 104 -21.08 -4.02 -7.22
C ASP A 104 -20.50 -5.39 -7.63
N LYS A 105 -20.67 -5.70 -8.92
CA LYS A 105 -19.97 -6.81 -9.56
C LYS A 105 -18.46 -6.50 -9.61
N PRO A 106 -17.59 -7.49 -9.34
CA PRO A 106 -16.15 -7.30 -9.47
C PRO A 106 -15.75 -6.78 -10.85
N ALA A 107 -14.91 -5.75 -10.86
CA ALA A 107 -14.29 -5.21 -12.06
C ALA A 107 -12.88 -4.71 -11.74
N THR A 108 -11.94 -4.88 -12.66
CA THR A 108 -10.56 -4.38 -12.50
C THR A 108 -10.55 -2.85 -12.54
N PRO A 109 -9.56 -2.19 -11.91
CA PRO A 109 -9.40 -0.75 -12.07
C PRO A 109 -9.35 -0.30 -13.53
N TRP A 110 -8.70 -1.08 -14.40
CA TRP A 110 -8.70 -0.83 -15.83
C TRP A 110 -10.10 -0.86 -16.47
N GLN A 111 -10.89 -1.91 -16.21
CA GLN A 111 -12.27 -1.99 -16.71
C GLN A 111 -13.13 -0.80 -16.25
N ARG A 112 -12.91 -0.34 -15.01
CA ARG A 112 -13.61 0.83 -14.45
C ARG A 112 -13.18 2.12 -15.14
N LEU A 113 -11.89 2.27 -15.46
CA LEU A 113 -11.37 3.42 -16.20
C LEU A 113 -11.90 3.44 -17.65
N GLN A 114 -12.03 2.28 -18.29
CA GLN A 114 -12.67 2.19 -19.60
C GLN A 114 -14.15 2.63 -19.52
N ALA A 115 -14.87 2.20 -18.49
CA ALA A 115 -16.28 2.54 -18.29
C ALA A 115 -16.53 3.99 -17.87
N SER A 116 -15.52 4.73 -17.38
CA SER A 116 -15.69 6.12 -16.95
C SER A 116 -15.79 7.11 -18.11
N GLY A 117 -15.37 6.72 -19.32
CA GLY A 117 -15.37 7.59 -20.51
C GLY A 117 -14.38 8.75 -20.46
N VAL A 118 -13.46 8.77 -19.49
CA VAL A 118 -12.46 9.84 -19.33
C VAL A 118 -11.35 9.76 -20.38
N LEU A 119 -11.07 8.56 -20.89
CA LEU A 119 -10.01 8.33 -21.87
C LEU A 119 -10.52 8.41 -23.31
N ASP A 120 -9.73 9.03 -24.18
CA ASP A 120 -9.99 8.99 -25.62
C ASP A 120 -9.60 7.63 -26.25
N LYS A 121 -9.94 7.45 -27.53
CA LYS A 121 -9.68 6.20 -28.26
C LYS A 121 -8.18 5.87 -28.37
N GLN A 122 -7.32 6.88 -28.51
CA GLN A 122 -5.88 6.68 -28.64
C GLN A 122 -5.28 6.23 -27.31
N GLN A 123 -5.68 6.86 -26.21
CA GLN A 123 -5.28 6.50 -24.85
C GLN A 123 -5.72 5.08 -24.51
N LEU A 124 -6.96 4.71 -24.85
CA LEU A 124 -7.45 3.34 -24.67
C LEU A 124 -6.63 2.32 -25.44
N SER A 125 -6.30 2.60 -26.71
CA SER A 125 -5.48 1.73 -27.55
C SER A 125 -4.05 1.58 -27.01
N ASN A 126 -3.42 2.69 -26.59
CA ASN A 126 -2.07 2.68 -26.02
C ASN A 126 -1.99 1.81 -24.76
N VAL A 127 -2.99 1.92 -23.88
CA VAL A 127 -3.03 1.12 -22.65
C VAL A 127 -3.37 -0.35 -22.94
N ALA A 128 -4.24 -0.63 -23.91
CA ALA A 128 -4.54 -1.99 -24.34
C ALA A 128 -3.31 -2.69 -24.92
N ALA A 129 -2.56 -2.02 -25.78
CA ALA A 129 -1.31 -2.54 -26.35
C ALA A 129 -0.26 -2.82 -25.26
N ARG A 130 -0.20 -1.99 -24.21
CA ARG A 130 0.72 -2.18 -23.08
C ARG A 130 0.46 -3.49 -22.32
N ILE A 131 -0.78 -3.97 -22.27
CA ILE A 131 -1.16 -5.17 -21.51
C ILE A 131 -1.37 -6.39 -22.39
N GLU A 132 -1.29 -6.23 -23.71
CA GLU A 132 -1.39 -7.31 -24.67
C GLU A 132 -0.28 -8.33 -24.47
N GLY A 133 -0.62 -9.62 -24.56
CA GLY A 133 0.34 -10.73 -24.39
C GLY A 133 0.81 -10.97 -22.95
N ILE A 134 0.40 -10.15 -21.97
CA ILE A 134 0.78 -10.37 -20.57
C ILE A 134 0.01 -11.55 -20.00
N ASN A 135 0.74 -12.59 -19.60
CA ASN A 135 0.20 -13.74 -18.88
C ASN A 135 0.14 -13.46 -17.37
N PRO A 136 -1.06 -13.40 -16.74
CA PRO A 136 -1.18 -13.17 -15.30
C PRO A 136 -0.50 -14.22 -14.43
N ALA A 137 -0.36 -15.46 -14.92
CA ALA A 137 0.33 -16.53 -14.22
C ALA A 137 1.84 -16.27 -14.17
N ASP A 138 2.44 -15.85 -15.29
CA ASP A 138 3.86 -15.50 -15.36
C ASP A 138 4.17 -14.26 -14.52
N LEU A 139 3.27 -13.28 -14.54
CA LEU A 139 3.37 -12.10 -13.67
C LEU A 139 3.40 -12.51 -12.18
N THR A 140 2.56 -13.48 -11.79
CA THR A 140 2.55 -14.00 -10.42
C THR A 140 3.84 -14.75 -10.09
N ARG A 141 4.38 -15.57 -11.01
CA ARG A 141 5.65 -16.27 -10.83
C ARG A 141 6.80 -15.27 -10.61
N GLN A 142 6.90 -14.24 -11.45
CA GLN A 142 7.94 -13.20 -11.32
C GLN A 142 7.85 -12.45 -9.98
N ILE A 143 6.65 -12.08 -9.56
CA ILE A 143 6.42 -11.47 -8.23
C ILE A 143 6.92 -12.41 -7.13
N ASN A 144 6.52 -13.68 -7.16
CA ASN A 144 6.91 -14.66 -6.13
C ASN A 144 8.43 -14.88 -6.11
N THR A 145 9.09 -14.93 -7.26
CA THR A 145 10.56 -15.05 -7.34
C THR A 145 11.25 -13.89 -6.64
N ILE A 146 10.85 -12.65 -6.92
CA ILE A 146 11.43 -11.46 -6.26
C ILE A 146 11.14 -11.47 -4.76
N GLN A 147 9.93 -11.88 -4.36
CA GLN A 147 9.57 -11.99 -2.94
C GLN A 147 10.43 -13.00 -2.19
N MET A 148 10.77 -14.14 -2.81
CA MET A 148 11.68 -15.11 -2.22
C MET A 148 13.09 -14.54 -2.06
N GLN A 149 13.61 -13.84 -3.08
CA GLN A 149 14.92 -13.19 -3.00
C GLN A 149 14.97 -12.12 -1.89
N LEU A 150 13.92 -11.31 -1.75
CA LEU A 150 13.80 -10.33 -0.67
C LEU A 150 13.77 -11.01 0.70
N LEU A 151 13.07 -12.15 0.81
CA LEU A 151 13.02 -12.93 2.04
C LEU A 151 14.41 -13.46 2.42
N ASP A 152 15.14 -14.02 1.47
CA ASP A 152 16.48 -14.57 1.69
C ASP A 152 17.47 -13.50 2.17
N LEU A 153 17.39 -12.28 1.61
CA LEU A 153 18.28 -11.17 1.98
C LEU A 153 17.91 -10.52 3.31
N ALA A 154 16.62 -10.34 3.59
CA ALA A 154 16.18 -9.43 4.64
C ALA A 154 15.63 -10.10 5.90
N LYS A 155 15.23 -11.37 5.84
CA LYS A 155 14.59 -12.06 6.98
C LYS A 155 15.53 -12.17 8.18
N ALA A 156 16.68 -12.80 8.01
CA ALA A 156 17.58 -13.11 9.12
C ALA A 156 18.02 -11.84 9.87
N LYS A 157 18.45 -10.81 9.13
CA LYS A 157 18.86 -9.53 9.74
C LYS A 157 17.71 -8.85 10.49
N THR A 158 16.48 -8.92 9.97
CA THR A 158 15.32 -8.31 10.64
C THR A 158 14.99 -9.06 11.91
N GLU A 159 15.06 -10.40 11.89
CA GLU A 159 14.85 -11.24 13.08
C GLU A 159 15.93 -10.97 14.13
N THR A 160 17.20 -10.81 13.74
CA THR A 160 18.28 -10.42 14.64
C THR A 160 18.02 -9.04 15.27
N LEU A 161 17.62 -8.04 14.48
CA LEU A 161 17.29 -6.71 15.00
C LEU A 161 16.09 -6.73 15.94
N ALA A 162 15.07 -7.54 15.64
CA ALA A 162 13.90 -7.71 16.48
C ALA A 162 14.26 -8.39 17.81
N ALA A 163 15.13 -9.40 17.79
CA ALA A 163 15.62 -10.07 18.99
C ALA A 163 16.54 -9.17 19.84
N ALA A 164 17.33 -8.30 19.20
CA ALA A 164 18.21 -7.35 19.87
C ALA A 164 17.48 -6.16 20.50
N ARG A 165 16.24 -5.87 20.08
CA ARG A 165 15.37 -4.93 20.79
C ARG A 165 14.99 -5.56 22.13
N HIS A 166 15.68 -5.17 23.20
CA HIS A 166 15.25 -5.47 24.56
C HIS A 166 13.79 -5.06 24.73
N ILE A 167 12.97 -6.01 25.18
CA ILE A 167 11.64 -5.69 25.66
C ILE A 167 11.87 -4.86 26.93
N ASP A 168 11.58 -3.57 26.85
CA ASP A 168 11.52 -2.71 28.01
C ASP A 168 10.32 -3.14 28.85
N LEU A 169 10.59 -4.03 29.81
CA LEU A 169 9.57 -4.57 30.71
C LEU A 169 8.99 -3.44 31.60
N GLU A 170 9.80 -2.44 31.95
CA GLU A 170 9.35 -1.28 32.73
C GLU A 170 8.32 -0.45 31.95
N ALA A 171 8.50 -0.28 30.63
CA ALA A 171 7.52 0.37 29.77
C ALA A 171 6.20 -0.42 29.61
N LEU A 172 6.20 -1.73 29.92
CA LEU A 172 5.02 -2.60 29.86
C LEU A 172 4.26 -2.68 31.18
N ASP A 173 4.88 -2.30 32.30
CA ASP A 173 4.27 -2.34 33.63
C ASP A 173 2.90 -1.63 33.71
N PRO A 174 2.67 -0.45 33.11
CA PRO A 174 1.35 0.20 33.15
C PRO A 174 0.25 -0.58 32.40
N SER A 175 0.64 -1.43 31.44
CA SER A 175 -0.28 -2.29 30.70
C SER A 175 -0.51 -3.62 31.42
N ILE A 176 0.53 -4.18 32.04
CA ILE A 176 0.46 -5.39 32.87
C ILE A 176 -0.40 -5.14 34.11
N ASN A 177 -0.18 -4.01 34.80
CA ASN A 177 -0.93 -3.64 36.01
C ASN A 177 -2.43 -3.45 35.70
N ARG A 178 -2.77 -2.82 34.57
CA ARG A 178 -4.16 -2.69 34.12
C ARG A 178 -4.86 -4.03 33.87
N LEU A 179 -4.13 -5.04 33.43
CA LEU A 179 -4.68 -6.39 33.21
C LEU A 179 -4.79 -7.18 34.52
N ALA A 180 -3.90 -6.93 35.48
CA ALA A 180 -3.89 -7.55 36.80
C ALA A 180 -5.01 -7.02 37.71
N GLU A 181 -5.37 -5.73 37.61
CA GLU A 181 -6.44 -5.09 38.39
C GLU A 181 -7.86 -5.46 37.93
N THR A 182 -8.01 -6.14 36.79
CA THR A 182 -9.31 -6.60 36.24
C THR A 182 -9.74 -8.01 36.68
N LYS A 183 -9.16 -8.56 37.76
CA LYS A 183 -9.59 -9.83 38.38
C LYS A 183 -10.20 -9.64 39.75
#